data_AF-A0A7L8S650-F1
#
_entry.id   AF-A0A7L8S650-F1
#
_cell.length_a   1.000
_cell.length_b   1.000
_cell.length_c   1.000
_cell.angle_alpha   90.00
_cell.angle_beta   90.00
_cell.angle_gamma   90.00
#
_symmetry.space_group_name_H-M   'P 1'
#
loop_
_entity.id
_entity.type
_entity.pdbx_description
1 polymer ?
#
loop_
_entity_poly.entity_id
_entity_poly.type
_entity_poly.pdbx_seq_one_letter_code
_entity_poly.pdbx_strand_id
1 'polypeptide(L)'
;MRILLPRLLRSLASACTLVLLLSGCQSSGVGGLLESDARPYISGPAASAIAGDMVSQLAEQIGPGKATIVLKPDGSPFGQALEAALKGWGYAVVTDQKTDQGTNVIPLAYVVVPFEGQVLARLSTDTVELGRAYAITANGAAPASALSLLKRG
;
A
#
# COMPACT_ATOMS: atom_id res chain seq x y z
N MET A 1 28.96 -42.51 -33.41
CA MET A 1 28.32 -42.17 -32.10
C MET A 1 29.06 -41.06 -31.33
N ARG A 2 29.64 -40.04 -32.00
CA ARG A 2 30.44 -38.95 -31.37
C ARG A 2 29.93 -37.52 -31.64
N ILE A 3 28.88 -37.36 -32.46
CA ILE A 3 28.34 -36.05 -32.89
C ILE A 3 27.08 -35.64 -32.07
N LEU A 4 26.50 -36.57 -31.29
CA LEU A 4 25.31 -36.31 -30.48
C LEU A 4 25.63 -35.57 -29.16
N LEU A 5 26.80 -35.86 -28.57
CA LEU A 5 27.29 -35.28 -27.31
C LEU A 5 27.45 -33.74 -27.35
N PRO A 6 28.05 -33.12 -28.39
CA PRO A 6 28.23 -31.67 -28.44
C PRO A 6 26.93 -30.89 -28.69
N ARG A 7 25.91 -31.52 -29.31
CA ARG A 7 24.58 -30.92 -29.51
C ARG A 7 23.77 -30.90 -28.22
N LEU A 8 23.83 -31.98 -27.43
CA LEU A 8 23.23 -32.01 -26.09
C LEU A 8 23.90 -31.00 -25.15
N LEU A 9 25.24 -30.91 -25.15
CA LEU A 9 25.95 -29.92 -24.33
C LEU A 9 25.60 -28.47 -24.71
N ARG A 10 25.50 -28.16 -26.01
CA ARG A 10 25.07 -26.82 -26.49
C ARG A 10 23.62 -26.51 -26.11
N SER A 11 22.73 -27.50 -26.18
CA SER A 11 21.33 -27.36 -25.77
C SER A 11 21.19 -27.14 -24.26
N LEU A 12 21.95 -27.85 -23.44
CA LEU A 12 21.99 -27.65 -21.99
C LEU A 12 22.56 -26.28 -21.63
N ALA A 13 23.64 -25.84 -22.29
CA ALA A 13 24.20 -24.51 -22.06
C ALA A 13 23.21 -23.39 -22.41
N SER A 14 22.48 -23.52 -23.53
CA SER A 14 21.42 -22.57 -23.90
C SER A 14 20.28 -22.58 -22.88
N ALA A 15 19.82 -23.74 -22.43
CA ALA A 15 18.77 -23.85 -21.42
C ALA A 15 19.18 -23.21 -20.07
N CYS A 16 20.41 -23.44 -19.60
CA CYS A 16 20.91 -22.81 -18.38
C CYS A 16 21.00 -21.29 -18.50
N THR A 17 21.35 -20.75 -19.67
CA THR A 17 21.43 -19.31 -19.89
C THR A 17 20.04 -18.65 -19.84
N LEU A 18 19.01 -19.34 -20.35
CA LEU A 18 17.62 -18.89 -20.31
C LEU A 18 17.05 -18.91 -18.88
N VAL A 19 17.42 -19.90 -18.06
CA VAL A 19 17.04 -19.95 -16.64
C VAL A 19 17.68 -18.81 -15.83
N LEU A 20 18.92 -18.41 -16.15
CA LEU A 20 19.61 -17.29 -15.49
C LEU A 20 19.04 -15.92 -15.88
N LEU A 21 18.51 -15.77 -17.10
CA LEU A 21 17.83 -14.53 -17.53
C LEU A 21 16.41 -14.39 -16.93
N LEU A 22 15.85 -15.49 -16.42
CA LEU A 22 14.58 -15.51 -15.69
C LEU A 22 14.74 -15.29 -14.18
N SER A 23 15.98 -15.12 -13.66
CA SER A 23 16.17 -14.75 -12.26
C SER A 23 15.77 -13.28 -12.07
N GLY A 24 14.58 -13.08 -11.50
CA GLY A 24 13.97 -11.76 -11.28
C GLY A 24 14.70 -10.88 -10.27
N CYS A 25 14.19 -9.66 -10.11
CA CYS A 25 14.67 -8.66 -9.15
C CYS A 25 14.72 -9.25 -7.72
N GLN A 26 15.92 -9.59 -7.24
CA GLN A 26 16.11 -9.79 -5.81
C GLN A 26 16.10 -8.41 -5.16
N SER A 27 15.06 -8.11 -4.37
CA SER A 27 15.13 -7.07 -3.34
C SER A 27 16.21 -7.53 -2.35
N SER A 28 17.35 -6.84 -2.37
CA SER A 28 18.44 -7.08 -1.44
C SER A 28 17.99 -6.59 -0.07
N GLY A 29 17.50 -7.53 0.75
CA GLY A 29 17.27 -7.30 2.17
C GLY A 29 18.55 -6.78 2.82
N VAL A 30 18.44 -5.63 3.47
CA VAL A 30 19.52 -4.96 4.21
C VAL A 30 20.19 -5.96 5.15
N GLY A 31 21.42 -6.34 4.82
CA GLY A 31 22.28 -7.15 5.66
C GLY A 31 22.84 -6.30 6.80
N GLY A 32 22.13 -6.27 7.92
CA GLY A 32 22.59 -5.73 9.20
C GLY A 32 21.76 -6.38 10.30
N LEU A 33 22.34 -6.60 11.48
CA LEU A 33 21.59 -7.09 12.64
C LEU A 33 20.41 -6.15 12.88
N LEU A 34 19.21 -6.59 12.52
CA LEU A 34 18.00 -5.84 12.79
C LEU A 34 17.92 -5.66 14.30
N GLU A 35 17.95 -4.42 14.73
CA GLU A 35 17.71 -4.02 16.10
C GLU A 35 16.44 -4.72 16.59
N SER A 36 16.45 -5.26 17.80
CA SER A 36 15.28 -5.95 18.36
C SER A 36 14.16 -4.93 18.54
N ASP A 37 13.32 -4.79 17.53
CA ASP A 37 12.28 -3.77 17.48
C ASP A 37 10.93 -4.42 17.76
N ALA A 38 10.53 -4.35 19.03
CA ALA A 38 9.18 -4.68 19.49
C ALA A 38 8.19 -3.51 19.22
N ARG A 39 8.49 -2.63 18.24
CA ARG A 39 7.62 -1.47 17.98
C ARG A 39 6.24 -1.93 17.52
N PRO A 40 5.17 -1.28 18.03
CA PRO A 40 3.89 -1.33 17.35
C PRO A 40 4.13 -0.91 15.91
N TYR A 41 3.64 -1.75 15.01
CA TYR A 41 3.95 -1.76 13.59
C TYR A 41 3.89 -0.36 12.93
N ILE A 42 3.09 0.58 13.46
CA ILE A 42 3.15 2.03 13.15
C ILE A 42 2.85 2.83 14.43
N SER A 43 3.59 3.91 14.70
CA SER A 43 3.31 4.81 15.84
C SER A 43 2.07 5.68 15.57
N GLY A 44 1.39 6.13 16.62
CA GLY A 44 0.23 7.03 16.48
C GLY A 44 0.50 8.27 15.61
N PRO A 45 1.57 9.05 15.84
CA PRO A 45 1.92 10.19 14.99
C PRO A 45 2.19 9.82 13.52
N ALA A 46 2.85 8.67 13.27
CA ALA A 46 3.08 8.20 11.91
C ALA A 46 1.77 7.79 11.23
N ALA A 47 0.89 7.08 11.95
CA ALA A 47 -0.42 6.69 11.44
C ALA A 47 -1.26 7.92 11.04
N SER A 48 -1.31 8.94 11.90
CA SER A 48 -2.01 10.20 11.61
C SER A 48 -1.44 10.95 10.42
N ALA A 49 -0.10 11.02 10.29
CA ALA A 49 0.55 11.68 9.17
C ALA A 49 0.26 10.98 7.82
N ILE A 50 0.35 9.63 7.80
CA ILE A 50 0.05 8.82 6.61
C ILE A 50 -1.44 8.95 6.24
N ALA A 51 -2.33 8.80 7.22
CA ALA A 51 -3.77 8.91 7.00
C ALA A 51 -4.16 10.29 6.45
N GLY A 52 -3.64 11.37 7.02
CA GLY A 52 -3.91 12.73 6.55
C GLY A 52 -3.45 12.97 5.12
N ASP A 53 -2.22 12.55 4.78
CA ASP A 53 -1.71 12.66 3.42
C ASP A 53 -2.57 11.84 2.44
N MET A 54 -2.81 10.55 2.71
CA MET A 54 -3.61 9.69 1.82
C MET A 54 -5.04 10.20 1.62
N VAL A 55 -5.69 10.73 2.66
CA VAL A 55 -7.05 11.30 2.56
C VAL A 55 -7.04 12.60 1.75
N SER A 56 -6.01 13.44 1.90
CA SER A 56 -5.88 14.63 1.05
C SER A 56 -5.82 14.25 -0.42
N GLN A 57 -5.01 13.23 -0.77
CA GLN A 57 -4.90 12.73 -2.14
C GLN A 57 -6.20 12.08 -2.62
N LEU A 58 -6.92 11.37 -1.74
CA LEU A 58 -8.24 10.81 -2.05
C LEU A 58 -9.24 11.91 -2.42
N ALA A 59 -9.27 12.99 -1.65
CA ALA A 59 -10.18 14.10 -1.88
C ALA A 59 -9.95 14.81 -3.21
N GLU A 60 -8.71 14.87 -3.68
CA GLU A 60 -8.39 15.35 -5.03
C GLU A 60 -8.99 14.45 -6.13
N GLN A 61 -9.23 13.16 -5.85
CA GLN A 61 -9.77 12.21 -6.83
C GLN A 61 -11.29 12.12 -6.82
N ILE A 62 -11.91 12.12 -5.64
CA ILE A 62 -13.36 11.88 -5.49
C ILE A 62 -14.15 13.12 -5.06
N GLY A 63 -13.46 14.25 -4.85
CA GLY A 63 -14.02 15.50 -4.36
C GLY A 63 -14.22 15.52 -2.84
N PRO A 64 -14.02 16.68 -2.18
CA PRO A 64 -14.12 16.79 -0.72
C PRO A 64 -15.58 16.69 -0.25
N GLY A 65 -15.85 15.85 0.75
CA GLY A 65 -17.11 15.85 1.53
C GLY A 65 -18.42 15.60 0.76
N LYS A 66 -18.36 15.16 -0.51
CA LYS A 66 -19.56 14.94 -1.35
C LYS A 66 -20.23 13.58 -1.16
N ALA A 67 -19.57 12.66 -0.48
CA ALA A 67 -20.00 11.27 -0.35
C ALA A 67 -19.83 10.76 1.08
N THR A 68 -20.58 9.70 1.41
CA THR A 68 -20.41 8.96 2.66
C THR A 68 -19.40 7.84 2.45
N ILE A 69 -18.33 7.81 3.24
CA ILE A 69 -17.32 6.76 3.19
C ILE A 69 -17.74 5.61 4.10
N VAL A 70 -17.83 4.41 3.53
CA VAL A 70 -18.04 3.18 4.32
C VAL A 70 -16.66 2.61 4.65
N LEU A 71 -16.28 2.66 5.92
CA LEU A 71 -14.98 2.17 6.40
C LEU A 71 -15.21 1.02 7.37
N LYS A 72 -14.71 -0.17 7.05
CA LYS A 72 -14.81 -1.30 7.98
C LYS A 72 -13.81 -1.10 9.13
N PRO A 73 -14.26 -1.03 10.40
CA PRO A 73 -13.35 -0.93 11.53
C PRO A 73 -12.59 -2.23 11.71
N ASP A 74 -11.30 -2.11 12.02
CA ASP A 74 -10.41 -3.25 12.31
C ASP A 74 -9.71 -3.10 13.67
N GLY A 75 -9.99 -2.02 14.41
CA GLY A 75 -9.39 -1.72 15.72
C GLY A 75 -7.94 -1.25 15.66
N SER A 76 -7.36 -1.06 14.47
CA SER A 76 -5.97 -0.66 14.35
C SER A 76 -5.79 0.85 14.62
N PRO A 77 -4.63 1.29 15.13
CA PRO A 77 -4.32 2.72 15.28
C PRO A 77 -4.40 3.47 13.94
N PHE A 78 -4.06 2.80 12.83
CA PHE A 78 -4.20 3.39 11.50
C PHE A 78 -5.66 3.55 11.09
N GLY A 79 -6.52 2.56 11.33
CA GLY A 79 -7.96 2.65 11.03
C GLY A 79 -8.63 3.82 11.75
N GLN A 80 -8.30 4.02 13.03
CA GLN A 80 -8.77 5.15 13.82
C GLN A 80 -8.27 6.50 13.27
N ALA A 81 -6.98 6.57 12.92
CA ALA A 81 -6.38 7.76 12.32
C ALA A 81 -6.99 8.08 10.94
N LEU A 82 -7.27 7.05 10.13
CA LEU A 82 -7.93 7.17 8.82
C LEU A 82 -9.36 7.69 8.97
N GLU A 83 -10.14 7.12 9.88
CA GLU A 83 -11.49 7.61 10.17
C GLU A 83 -11.48 9.08 10.60
N ALA A 84 -10.56 9.45 11.49
CA ALA A 84 -10.41 10.84 11.95
C ALA A 84 -10.00 11.77 10.79
N ALA A 85 -9.07 11.35 9.94
CA ALA A 85 -8.62 12.13 8.78
C ALA A 85 -9.76 12.35 7.77
N LEU A 86 -10.55 11.30 7.46
CA LEU A 86 -11.72 11.39 6.60
C LEU A 86 -12.74 12.39 7.13
N LYS A 87 -13.08 12.30 8.42
CA LYS A 87 -13.98 13.24 9.10
C LYS A 87 -13.43 14.67 9.07
N GLY A 88 -12.13 14.85 9.33
CA GLY A 88 -11.44 16.14 9.27
C GLY A 88 -11.46 16.78 7.88
N TRP A 89 -11.50 15.97 6.82
CA TRP A 89 -11.63 16.42 5.43
C TRP A 89 -13.09 16.65 4.98
N GLY A 90 -14.05 16.47 5.89
CA GLY A 90 -15.47 16.74 5.66
C GLY A 90 -16.29 15.54 5.14
N TYR A 91 -15.73 14.34 5.10
CA TYR A 91 -16.51 13.15 4.76
C TYR A 91 -17.38 12.69 5.94
N ALA A 92 -18.61 12.29 5.64
CA ALA A 92 -19.35 11.41 6.54
C ALA A 92 -18.70 10.02 6.52
N VAL A 93 -18.49 9.39 7.67
CA VAL A 93 -17.93 8.04 7.76
C VAL A 93 -18.91 7.14 8.50
N VAL A 94 -19.23 6.01 7.90
CA VAL A 94 -20.07 4.96 8.48
C VAL A 94 -19.23 3.69 8.64
N THR A 95 -19.24 3.15 9.86
CA THR A 95 -18.49 1.95 10.24
C THR A 95 -19.40 0.72 10.38
N ASP A 96 -20.69 0.96 10.58
CA ASP A 96 -21.74 -0.06 10.58
C ASP A 96 -22.33 -0.24 9.18
N GLN A 97 -22.38 -1.48 8.71
CA GLN A 97 -22.69 -1.86 7.31
C GLN A 97 -24.14 -1.56 6.86
N LYS A 98 -24.92 -0.80 7.63
CA LYS A 98 -26.31 -0.49 7.33
C LYS A 98 -26.44 0.96 6.87
N THR A 99 -26.14 1.18 5.59
CA THR A 99 -26.48 2.42 4.90
C THR A 99 -27.83 2.27 4.22
N ASP A 100 -28.70 3.27 4.39
CA ASP A 100 -30.01 3.31 3.75
C ASP A 100 -29.86 3.31 2.22
N GLN A 101 -30.77 2.59 1.55
CA GLN A 101 -30.79 2.54 0.09
C GLN A 101 -31.09 3.94 -0.46
N GLY A 102 -30.09 4.56 -1.12
CA GLY A 102 -30.21 5.88 -1.74
C GLY A 102 -29.13 6.88 -1.35
N THR A 103 -28.31 6.62 -0.32
CA THR A 103 -27.14 7.45 -0.01
C THR A 103 -26.00 7.12 -0.99
N ASN A 104 -25.37 8.15 -1.56
CA ASN A 104 -24.13 7.97 -2.32
C ASN A 104 -23.01 7.55 -1.36
N VAL A 105 -22.73 6.25 -1.35
CA VAL A 105 -21.74 5.61 -0.49
C VAL A 105 -20.53 5.18 -1.30
N ILE A 106 -19.35 5.38 -0.74
CA ILE A 106 -18.09 4.94 -1.33
C ILE A 106 -17.44 3.98 -0.33
N PRO A 107 -17.40 2.67 -0.61
CA PRO A 107 -16.64 1.74 0.22
C PRO A 107 -15.16 2.09 0.12
N LEU A 108 -14.49 2.14 1.27
CA LEU A 108 -13.06 2.39 1.37
C LEU A 108 -12.40 1.24 2.11
N ALA A 109 -11.49 0.56 1.42
CA ALA A 109 -10.56 -0.39 1.99
C ALA A 109 -9.17 0.23 2.06
N TYR A 110 -8.35 -0.26 2.99
CA TYR A 110 -6.97 0.16 3.10
C TYR A 110 -6.04 -1.01 3.37
N VAL A 111 -4.77 -0.83 3.00
CA VAL A 111 -3.67 -1.72 3.36
C VAL A 111 -2.52 -0.83 3.81
N VAL A 112 -1.93 -1.16 4.96
CA VAL A 112 -0.69 -0.52 5.40
C VAL A 112 0.29 -1.60 5.84
N VAL A 113 1.41 -1.75 5.14
CA VAL A 113 2.40 -2.83 5.37
C VAL A 113 3.84 -2.30 5.47
N PRO A 114 4.71 -2.88 6.34
CA PRO A 114 6.10 -2.47 6.42
C PRO A 114 6.81 -3.00 5.18
N PHE A 115 7.72 -2.21 4.63
CA PHE A 115 8.54 -2.65 3.52
C PHE A 115 9.87 -1.91 3.53
N GLU A 116 10.99 -2.63 3.66
CA GLU A 116 12.35 -2.06 3.56
C GLU A 116 12.59 -0.81 4.43
N GLY A 117 12.12 -0.81 5.69
CA GLY A 117 12.26 0.34 6.61
C GLY A 117 11.32 1.52 6.33
N GLN A 118 10.44 1.36 5.35
CA GLN A 118 9.34 2.26 5.02
C GLN A 118 7.99 1.60 5.34
N VAL A 119 6.93 2.38 5.18
CA VAL A 119 5.56 1.90 5.22
C VAL A 119 4.91 2.12 3.87
N LEU A 120 4.34 1.08 3.29
CA LEU A 120 3.50 1.18 2.09
C LEU A 120 2.06 1.34 2.53
N ALA A 121 1.43 2.44 2.14
CA ALA A 121 0.00 2.65 2.36
C ALA A 121 -0.74 2.60 1.03
N ARG A 122 -1.93 2.00 1.07
CA ARG A 122 -2.84 1.89 -0.07
C ARG A 122 -4.26 2.15 0.38
N LEU A 123 -4.99 2.94 -0.39
CA LEU A 123 -6.42 3.16 -0.27
C LEU A 123 -7.11 2.68 -1.54
N SER A 124 -8.23 1.97 -1.42
CA SER A 124 -9.00 1.44 -2.55
C SER A 124 -10.49 1.73 -2.37
N THR A 125 -11.10 2.30 -3.40
CA THR A 125 -12.56 2.41 -3.57
C THR A 125 -12.99 1.62 -4.79
N ASP A 126 -14.26 1.65 -5.22
CA ASP A 126 -14.65 0.96 -6.46
C ASP A 126 -14.00 1.59 -7.71
N THR A 127 -13.81 2.91 -7.72
CA THR A 127 -13.36 3.66 -8.90
C THR A 127 -11.90 4.10 -8.87
N VAL A 128 -11.28 4.17 -7.69
CA VAL A 128 -9.90 4.62 -7.55
C VAL A 128 -9.09 3.77 -6.59
N GLU A 129 -7.79 3.68 -6.85
CA GLU A 129 -6.81 3.12 -5.93
C GLU A 129 -5.59 4.04 -5.85
N LEU A 130 -5.19 4.35 -4.63
CA LEU A 130 -4.06 5.20 -4.30
C LEU A 130 -3.02 4.38 -3.57
N GLY A 131 -1.75 4.52 -3.95
CA GLY A 131 -0.63 3.87 -3.27
C GLY A 131 0.56 4.80 -3.11
N ARG A 132 1.23 4.75 -1.96
CA ARG A 132 2.43 5.55 -1.68
C ARG A 132 3.30 4.91 -0.59
N ALA A 133 4.62 5.07 -0.71
CA ALA A 133 5.57 4.70 0.33
C ALA A 133 5.86 5.89 1.26
N TYR A 134 6.08 5.60 2.53
CA TYR A 134 6.35 6.59 3.58
C TYR A 134 7.59 6.22 4.38
N ALA A 135 8.48 7.19 4.57
CA ALA A 135 9.58 7.09 5.52
C ALA A 135 9.07 7.44 6.92
N ILE A 136 9.35 6.58 7.90
CA ILE A 136 9.06 6.88 9.32
C ILE A 136 10.12 7.84 9.84
N THR A 137 9.68 8.88 10.53
CA THR A 137 10.51 9.92 11.13
C THR A 137 10.25 10.02 12.63
N ALA A 138 11.10 10.75 13.35
CA ALA A 138 10.89 10.99 14.78
C ALA A 138 9.54 11.66 15.10
N ASN A 139 8.99 12.44 14.16
CA ASN A 139 7.78 13.24 14.34
C ASN A 139 6.54 12.62 13.66
N GLY A 140 6.65 11.46 13.02
CA GLY A 140 5.56 10.84 12.26
C GLY A 140 6.06 10.15 11.00
N ALA A 141 5.52 10.52 9.84
CA ALA A 141 5.89 9.93 8.55
C ALA A 141 5.88 10.99 7.43
N ALA A 142 6.72 10.80 6.41
CA ALA A 142 6.79 11.66 5.24
C ALA A 142 6.72 10.84 3.93
N PRO A 143 6.12 11.36 2.86
CA PRO A 143 6.14 10.71 1.54
C PRO A 143 7.57 10.38 1.09
N ALA A 144 7.81 9.11 0.77
CA ALA A 144 9.08 8.61 0.24
C ALA A 144 9.00 8.25 -1.25
N SER A 145 7.79 8.24 -1.82
CA SER A 145 7.55 8.01 -3.26
C SER A 145 6.55 9.00 -3.83
N ALA A 146 6.49 9.07 -5.17
CA ALA A 146 5.35 9.67 -5.85
C ALA A 146 4.04 8.92 -5.52
N LEU A 147 2.89 9.57 -5.75
CA LEU A 147 1.58 8.92 -5.66
C LEU A 147 1.38 7.99 -6.85
N SER A 148 1.05 6.73 -6.59
CA SER A 148 0.46 5.84 -7.57
C SER A 148 -1.06 6.03 -7.55
N LEU A 149 -1.66 6.26 -8.72
CA LEU A 149 -3.09 6.44 -8.91
C LEU A 149 -3.56 5.53 -10.02
N LEU A 150 -4.50 4.65 -9.69
CA LEU A 150 -5.23 3.84 -10.65
C LEU A 150 -6.69 4.30 -10.65
N LYS A 151 -7.20 4.70 -11.82
CA LYS A 151 -8.64 4.94 -12.03
C LYS A 151 -9.24 3.74 -12.76
N ARG A 152 -10.30 3.16 -12.21
CA ARG A 152 -11.12 2.11 -12.83
C ARG A 152 -12.25 2.79 -13.60
N GLY A 153 -12.48 2.35 -14.83
CA GLY A 153 -13.49 2.88 -15.77
C GLY A 153 -14.47 1.80 -16.19
#